data_AF-A0A8K0G7S3-F1
#
_entry.id   AF-A0A8K0G7S3-F1
#
_cell.length_a   1.000
_cell.length_b   1.000
_cell.length_c   1.000
_cell.angle_alpha   90.00
_cell.angle_beta   90.00
_cell.angle_gamma   90.00
#
_symmetry.space_group_name_H-M   'P 1'
#
loop_
_entity.id
_entity.type
_entity.pdbx_description
1 polymer ?
#
loop_
_entity_poly.entity_id
_entity_poly.type
_entity_poly.pdbx_seq_one_letter_code
_entity_poly.pdbx_strand_id
1 'polypeptide(L)'
;VCNALSDVSGMRCYICNATISQLNEIKSSRERPVDSEAYRFGLSVLHAYIRCLECLLHISYRLTIQSWKVKIQEQFRQKMSLLVDVSKPNYRTSDDGNTAKRFFANPKLSAEITGMLNVVKSYLSLLMCYVIPEIDDDLIKRFGVILQV
;
A
#
# COMPACT_ATOMS: atom_id res chain seq x y z
N VAL A 1 0.23 -15.68 -6.64
CA VAL A 1 -0.16 -16.27 -7.95
C VAL A 1 0.70 -15.70 -9.07
N CYS A 2 0.69 -14.39 -9.34
CA CYS A 2 1.51 -13.79 -10.41
C CYS A 2 3.00 -14.15 -10.31
N ASN A 3 3.57 -14.09 -9.10
CA ASN A 3 4.95 -14.51 -8.85
C ASN A 3 5.22 -15.97 -9.24
N ALA A 4 4.31 -16.91 -8.93
CA ALA A 4 4.47 -18.32 -9.31
C ALA A 4 4.32 -18.53 -10.83
N LEU A 5 3.40 -17.80 -11.47
CA LEU A 5 3.22 -17.84 -12.93
C LEU A 5 4.37 -17.21 -13.71
N SER A 6 5.19 -16.39 -13.04
CA SER A 6 6.35 -15.71 -13.63
C SER A 6 7.67 -16.31 -13.13
N ASP A 7 7.61 -17.42 -12.40
CA ASP A 7 8.76 -18.11 -11.78
C ASP A 7 9.71 -17.21 -10.97
N VAL A 8 9.12 -16.34 -10.14
CA VAL A 8 9.83 -15.40 -9.27
C VAL A 8 9.41 -15.57 -7.82
N SER A 9 10.35 -15.28 -6.90
CA SER A 9 10.08 -15.23 -5.46
C SER A 9 9.01 -14.20 -5.11
N GLY A 10 8.20 -14.48 -4.07
CA GLY A 10 7.17 -13.58 -3.56
C GLY A 10 7.70 -12.25 -2.99
N MET A 11 9.00 -12.14 -2.72
CA MET A 11 9.65 -10.90 -2.27
C MET A 11 10.25 -10.08 -3.42
N ARG A 12 10.08 -10.51 -4.68
CA ARG A 12 10.55 -9.81 -5.88
C ARG A 12 9.38 -9.31 -6.71
N CYS A 13 9.58 -8.20 -7.40
CA CYS A 13 8.61 -7.69 -8.37
C CYS A 13 8.52 -8.67 -9.56
N TYR A 14 7.31 -9.12 -9.91
CA TYR A 14 7.13 -10.03 -11.03
C TYR A 14 7.17 -9.38 -12.41
N ILE A 15 7.26 -8.05 -12.47
CA ILE A 15 7.37 -7.29 -13.73
C ILE A 15 8.85 -7.01 -14.06
N CYS A 16 9.66 -6.64 -13.07
CA CYS A 16 11.05 -6.20 -13.29
C CYS A 16 12.10 -7.00 -12.51
N ASN A 17 11.69 -8.09 -11.86
CA ASN A 17 12.51 -8.98 -11.05
C ASN A 17 13.36 -8.28 -9.96
N ALA A 18 12.95 -7.09 -9.53
CA ALA A 18 13.68 -6.28 -8.55
C ALA A 18 13.46 -6.78 -7.12
N THR A 19 14.52 -6.71 -6.30
CA THR A 19 14.41 -6.84 -4.84
C THR A 19 13.92 -5.53 -4.20
N ILE A 20 13.48 -5.60 -2.95
CA ILE A 20 13.07 -4.40 -2.18
C ILE A 20 14.22 -3.37 -2.10
N SER A 21 15.44 -3.81 -1.84
CA SER A 21 16.61 -2.92 -1.79
C SER A 21 16.85 -2.18 -3.10
N GLN A 22 16.70 -2.87 -4.22
CA GLN A 22 16.85 -2.31 -5.55
C GLN A 22 15.73 -1.32 -5.92
N LEU A 23 14.51 -1.55 -5.45
CA LEU A 23 13.38 -0.65 -5.67
C LEU A 23 13.51 0.68 -4.91
N ASN A 24 14.29 0.71 -3.83
CA ASN A 24 14.56 1.96 -3.10
C ASN A 24 15.49 2.90 -3.88
N GLU A 25 16.19 2.41 -4.90
CA GLU A 25 16.99 3.22 -5.81
C GLU A 25 16.12 3.73 -6.97
N ILE A 26 15.54 4.91 -6.79
CA ILE A 26 14.53 5.46 -7.72
C ILE A 26 15.09 5.63 -9.14
N LYS A 27 16.34 6.09 -9.27
CA LYS A 27 16.97 6.32 -10.59
C LYS A 27 17.10 5.03 -11.39
N SER A 28 17.70 4.00 -10.78
CA SER A 28 17.92 2.70 -11.41
C SER A 28 16.62 1.92 -11.63
N SER A 29 15.54 2.26 -10.91
CA SER A 29 14.22 1.65 -11.10
C SER A 29 13.51 2.11 -12.36
N ARG A 30 13.76 3.33 -12.86
CA ARG A 30 13.10 3.88 -14.07
C ARG A 30 13.64 3.27 -15.37
N GLU A 31 14.92 2.97 -15.39
CA GLU A 31 15.63 2.44 -16.56
C GLU A 31 15.65 0.91 -16.60
N ARG A 32 15.08 0.27 -15.56
CA ARG A 32 15.13 -1.18 -15.40
C ARG A 32 14.32 -1.87 -16.51
N PRO A 33 14.88 -2.92 -17.14
CA PRO A 33 14.10 -3.72 -18.08
C PRO A 33 12.91 -4.37 -17.38
N VAL A 34 11.80 -4.41 -18.09
CA VAL A 34 10.53 -4.98 -17.65
C VAL A 34 10.14 -6.13 -18.58
N ASP A 35 9.49 -7.14 -18.01
CA ASP A 35 8.81 -8.18 -18.77
C ASP A 35 7.43 -7.66 -19.19
N SER A 36 7.28 -7.32 -20.47
CA SER A 36 6.01 -6.81 -21.00
C SER A 36 4.89 -7.84 -20.97
N GLU A 37 5.20 -9.15 -21.01
CA GLU A 37 4.18 -10.20 -20.91
C GLU A 37 3.53 -10.22 -19.53
N ALA A 38 4.27 -9.80 -18.49
CA ALA A 38 3.75 -9.72 -17.13
C ALA A 38 2.61 -8.69 -16.98
N TYR A 39 2.47 -7.74 -17.91
CA TYR A 39 1.37 -6.77 -17.88
C TYR A 39 -0.01 -7.41 -18.05
N ARG A 40 -0.10 -8.60 -18.65
CA ARG A 40 -1.36 -9.36 -18.78
C ARG A 40 -1.99 -9.72 -17.43
N PHE A 41 -1.20 -9.74 -16.35
CA PHE A 41 -1.69 -10.03 -15.01
C PHE A 41 -2.46 -8.84 -14.40
N GLY A 42 -2.25 -7.64 -14.94
CA GLY A 42 -2.87 -6.40 -14.47
C GLY A 42 -2.47 -6.00 -13.05
N LEU A 43 -3.02 -4.86 -12.61
CA LEU A 43 -2.86 -4.38 -11.24
C LEU A 43 -3.99 -4.91 -10.36
N SER A 44 -3.63 -5.63 -9.31
CA SER A 44 -4.63 -6.08 -8.33
C SER A 44 -4.98 -4.95 -7.36
N VAL A 45 -6.05 -4.22 -7.67
CA VAL A 45 -6.56 -3.12 -6.82
C VAL A 45 -6.76 -3.60 -5.38
N LEU A 46 -7.38 -4.77 -5.19
CA LEU A 46 -7.57 -5.35 -3.85
C LEU A 46 -6.25 -5.48 -3.06
N HIS A 47 -5.21 -6.04 -3.68
CA HIS A 47 -3.92 -6.18 -3.01
C HIS A 47 -3.21 -4.83 -2.83
N ALA A 48 -3.39 -3.86 -3.74
CA ALA A 48 -2.85 -2.52 -3.56
C ALA A 48 -3.41 -1.85 -2.29
N TYR A 49 -4.73 -1.95 -2.08
CA TYR A 49 -5.38 -1.47 -0.85
C TYR A 49 -4.82 -2.16 0.40
N ILE A 50 -4.77 -3.50 0.42
CA ILE A 50 -4.30 -4.27 1.59
C ILE A 50 -2.83 -3.97 1.89
N ARG A 51 -1.94 -4.07 0.90
CA ARG A 51 -0.51 -3.86 1.10
C ARG A 51 -0.16 -2.46 1.55
N CYS A 52 -0.93 -1.47 1.12
CA CYS A 52 -0.67 -0.09 1.54
C CYS A 52 -1.23 0.22 2.91
N LEU A 53 -2.35 -0.38 3.32
CA LEU A 53 -2.75 -0.38 4.73
C LEU A 53 -1.64 -0.94 5.61
N GLU A 54 -1.15 -2.15 5.31
CA GLU A 54 -0.07 -2.80 6.08
C GLU A 54 1.20 -1.92 6.12
N CYS A 55 1.60 -1.36 4.98
CA CYS A 55 2.77 -0.50 4.89
C CYS A 55 2.63 0.78 5.74
N LEU A 56 1.49 1.48 5.66
CA LEU A 56 1.24 2.69 6.43
C LEU A 56 1.21 2.42 7.94
N LEU A 57 0.60 1.31 8.36
CA LEU A 57 0.62 0.90 9.76
C LEU A 57 2.05 0.61 10.23
N HIS A 58 2.82 -0.17 9.46
CA HIS A 58 4.21 -0.46 9.79
C HIS A 58 5.10 0.79 9.84
N ILE A 59 4.90 1.76 8.94
CA ILE A 59 5.60 3.05 9.00
C ILE A 59 5.21 3.81 10.26
N SER A 60 3.91 3.92 10.54
CA SER A 60 3.40 4.62 11.72
C SER A 60 3.97 4.05 13.03
N TYR A 61 4.05 2.72 13.13
CA TYR A 61 4.66 2.01 14.28
C TYR A 61 6.18 2.16 14.39
N ARG A 62 6.86 2.61 13.34
CA ARG A 62 8.31 2.84 13.33
C ARG A 62 8.66 4.30 13.54
N LEU A 63 7.83 5.22 13.04
CA LEU A 63 7.95 6.66 13.27
C LEU A 63 7.75 7.02 14.75
N THR A 64 6.94 6.24 15.45
CA THR A 64 6.71 6.38 16.89
C THR A 64 7.10 5.07 17.57
N ILE A 65 7.91 5.13 18.63
CA ILE A 65 8.46 3.96 19.36
C ILE A 65 7.34 2.92 19.62
N GLN A 66 7.66 1.61 19.55
CA GLN A 66 6.71 0.48 19.56
C GLN A 66 5.56 0.53 20.60
N SER A 67 5.70 1.28 21.70
CA SER A 67 4.62 1.58 22.66
C SER A 67 3.38 2.21 22.01
N TRP A 68 3.50 2.79 20.81
CA TRP A 68 2.40 3.41 20.07
C TRP A 68 1.58 2.45 19.21
N LYS A 69 2.07 1.24 18.91
CA LYS A 69 1.29 0.25 18.13
C LYS A 69 -0.07 -0.02 18.78
N VAL A 70 -0.06 -0.30 20.09
CA VAL A 70 -1.29 -0.56 20.87
C VAL A 70 -2.21 0.66 20.85
N LYS A 71 -1.66 1.88 20.94
CA LYS A 71 -2.43 3.13 20.92
C LYS A 71 -3.07 3.39 19.56
N ILE A 72 -2.37 3.11 18.47
CA ILE A 72 -2.90 3.26 17.10
C ILE A 72 -4.02 2.24 16.87
N GLN A 73 -3.81 0.98 17.24
CA GLN A 73 -4.83 -0.07 17.13
C GLN A 73 -6.08 0.29 17.94
N GLU A 74 -5.91 0.76 19.17
CA GLU A 74 -7.03 1.17 20.02
C GLU A 74 -7.76 2.40 19.46
N GLN A 75 -7.04 3.38 18.91
CA GLN A 75 -7.68 4.53 18.25
C GLN A 75 -8.50 4.12 17.03
N PHE A 76 -8.03 3.19 16.19
CA PHE A 76 -8.83 2.65 15.09
C PHE A 76 -10.07 1.91 15.59
N ARG A 77 -9.94 1.16 16.68
CA ARG A 77 -11.07 0.47 17.30
C ARG A 77 -12.11 1.44 17.86
N GLN A 78 -11.67 2.46 18.60
CA GLN A 78 -12.55 3.43 19.26
C GLN A 78 -13.19 4.42 18.27
N LYS A 79 -12.38 5.03 17.38
CA LYS A 79 -12.83 6.10 16.49
C LYS A 79 -13.51 5.58 15.21
N MET A 80 -13.17 4.37 14.77
CA MET A 80 -13.66 3.82 13.50
C MET A 80 -14.32 2.44 13.61
N SER A 81 -14.38 1.84 14.79
CA SER A 81 -14.85 0.46 14.97
C SER A 81 -14.14 -0.51 14.00
N LEU A 82 -12.81 -0.33 13.89
CA LEU A 82 -11.97 -1.04 12.95
C LEU A 82 -10.85 -1.78 13.71
N LEU A 83 -10.70 -3.07 13.45
CA LEU A 83 -9.60 -3.87 13.98
C LEU A 83 -8.51 -3.94 12.92
N VAL A 84 -7.30 -3.51 13.27
CA VAL A 84 -6.14 -3.45 12.36
C VAL A 84 -4.95 -4.18 12.97
N ASP A 85 -4.17 -4.85 12.15
CA ASP A 85 -2.96 -5.59 12.51
C ASP A 85 -3.14 -6.57 13.70
N VAL A 86 -4.30 -7.23 13.74
CA VAL A 86 -4.61 -8.30 14.69
C VAL A 86 -4.36 -9.64 14.02
N SER A 87 -3.45 -10.43 14.58
CA SER A 87 -3.17 -11.79 14.15
C SER A 87 -4.42 -12.67 14.31
N LYS A 88 -4.83 -13.32 13.22
CA LYS A 88 -5.87 -14.35 13.19
C LYS A 88 -5.22 -15.73 13.02
N PRO A 89 -5.92 -16.83 13.39
CA PRO A 89 -5.44 -18.19 13.12
C PRO A 89 -5.07 -18.39 11.65
N ASN A 90 -4.13 -19.31 11.38
CA ASN A 90 -3.66 -19.66 10.03
C ASN A 90 -2.96 -18.50 9.27
N TYR A 91 -2.08 -17.75 9.95
CA TYR A 91 -1.24 -16.70 9.34
C TYR A 91 -2.03 -15.58 8.66
N ARG A 92 -3.29 -15.38 9.05
CA ARG A 92 -4.15 -14.31 8.53
C ARG A 92 -4.06 -13.10 9.44
N THR A 93 -4.24 -11.91 8.89
CA THR A 93 -4.35 -10.66 9.68
C THR A 93 -5.79 -10.14 9.63
N SER A 94 -6.13 -9.19 10.48
CA SER A 94 -7.39 -8.42 10.35
C SER A 94 -7.41 -7.49 9.15
N ASP A 95 -6.29 -7.30 8.46
CA ASP A 95 -6.10 -6.33 7.38
C ASP A 95 -6.53 -6.91 6.04
N ASP A 96 -7.78 -7.36 5.97
CA ASP A 96 -8.39 -7.80 4.73
C ASP A 96 -8.86 -6.62 3.87
N GLY A 97 -9.40 -6.93 2.69
CA GLY A 97 -9.88 -5.92 1.76
C GLY A 97 -10.98 -5.02 2.33
N ASN A 98 -11.80 -5.53 3.25
CA ASN A 98 -12.84 -4.72 3.89
C ASN A 98 -12.21 -3.75 4.89
N THR A 99 -11.24 -4.21 5.68
CA THR A 99 -10.47 -3.36 6.59
C THR A 99 -9.75 -2.25 5.84
N ALA A 100 -9.05 -2.58 4.75
CA ALA A 100 -8.38 -1.59 3.90
C ALA A 100 -9.36 -0.58 3.31
N LYS A 101 -10.47 -1.02 2.72
CA LYS A 101 -11.49 -0.11 2.18
C LYS A 101 -12.04 0.84 3.24
N ARG A 102 -12.32 0.35 4.46
CA ARG A 102 -12.80 1.19 5.57
C ARG A 102 -11.75 2.17 6.07
N PHE A 103 -10.48 1.76 6.14
CA PHE A 103 -9.36 2.66 6.46
C PHE A 103 -9.28 3.81 5.44
N PHE A 104 -9.39 3.50 4.15
CA PHE A 104 -9.31 4.52 3.09
C PHE A 104 -10.64 5.27 2.86
N ALA A 105 -11.76 4.85 3.45
CA ALA A 105 -13.03 5.58 3.35
C ALA A 105 -13.04 6.91 4.14
N ASN A 106 -12.20 7.02 5.18
CA ASN A 106 -12.00 8.27 5.93
C ASN A 106 -10.52 8.65 5.98
N PRO A 107 -9.95 9.15 4.87
CA PRO A 107 -8.55 9.58 4.76
C PRO A 107 -8.09 10.46 5.91
N LYS A 108 -8.90 11.45 6.29
CA LYS A 108 -8.54 12.45 7.28
C LYS A 108 -8.35 11.82 8.65
N LEU A 109 -9.31 11.00 9.09
CA LEU A 109 -9.27 10.34 10.38
C LEU A 109 -8.16 9.28 10.44
N SER A 110 -8.01 8.48 9.38
CA SER A 110 -6.93 7.49 9.30
C SER A 110 -5.56 8.14 9.39
N ALA A 111 -5.37 9.28 8.72
CA ALA A 111 -4.10 9.99 8.73
C ALA A 111 -3.83 10.75 10.04
N GLU A 112 -4.88 11.20 10.74
CA GLU A 112 -4.78 11.70 12.10
C GLU A 112 -4.32 10.60 13.07
N ILE A 113 -4.94 9.42 13.00
CA ILE A 113 -4.60 8.28 13.86
C ILE A 113 -3.17 7.78 13.61
N THR A 114 -2.75 7.67 12.35
CA THR A 114 -1.39 7.23 11.99
C THR A 114 -0.33 8.33 12.10
N GLY A 115 -0.73 9.60 12.25
CA GLY A 115 0.18 10.75 12.21
C GLY A 115 0.74 11.06 10.81
N MET A 116 0.13 10.54 9.74
CA MET A 116 0.65 10.59 8.37
C MET A 116 -0.26 11.37 7.40
N LEU A 117 -0.67 12.59 7.78
CA LEU A 117 -1.64 13.41 7.03
C LEU A 117 -1.35 13.53 5.53
N ASN A 118 -0.10 13.82 5.17
CA ASN A 118 0.28 14.08 3.78
C ASN A 118 0.40 12.79 2.96
N VAL A 119 1.01 11.74 3.52
CA VAL A 119 1.22 10.46 2.83
C VAL A 119 -0.10 9.75 2.53
N VAL A 120 -1.02 9.72 3.50
CA VAL A 120 -2.33 9.06 3.32
C VAL A 120 -3.16 9.78 2.26
N LYS A 121 -3.17 11.12 2.23
CA LYS A 121 -3.88 11.90 1.20
C LYS A 121 -3.32 11.66 -0.21
N SER A 122 -2.00 11.68 -0.36
CA SER A 122 -1.33 11.40 -1.63
C SER A 122 -1.65 10.00 -2.15
N TYR A 123 -1.62 9.01 -1.26
CA TYR A 123 -1.90 7.63 -1.63
C TYR A 123 -3.38 7.38 -1.95
N LEU A 124 -4.31 8.01 -1.22
CA LEU A 124 -5.73 7.99 -1.59
C LEU A 124 -5.97 8.59 -2.98
N SER A 125 -5.31 9.69 -3.29
CA SER A 125 -5.46 10.34 -4.58
C SER A 125 -5.00 9.40 -5.70
N LEU A 126 -3.88 8.69 -5.49
CA LEU A 126 -3.38 7.66 -6.39
C LEU A 126 -4.35 6.48 -6.53
N LEU A 127 -4.83 5.90 -5.42
CA LEU A 127 -5.79 4.79 -5.43
C LEU A 127 -7.10 5.18 -6.14
N MET A 128 -7.62 6.39 -5.88
CA MET A 128 -8.83 6.88 -6.53
C MET A 128 -8.62 7.07 -8.03
N CYS A 129 -7.45 7.54 -8.48
CA CYS A 129 -7.13 7.59 -9.90
C CYS A 129 -7.28 6.21 -10.54
N TYR A 130 -6.70 5.16 -9.96
CA TYR A 130 -6.79 3.78 -10.49
C TYR A 130 -8.20 3.16 -10.48
N VAL A 131 -9.16 3.75 -9.77
CA VAL A 131 -10.54 3.25 -9.69
C VAL A 131 -11.47 4.01 -10.66
N ILE A 132 -11.05 5.18 -11.17
CA ILE A 132 -11.83 5.94 -12.15
C ILE A 132 -11.63 5.32 -13.55
N PRO A 133 -12.69 5.05 -14.31
CA PRO A 133 -12.60 4.38 -15.62
C PRO A 133 -11.94 5.22 -16.73
N GLU A 134 -11.82 6.53 -16.55
CA GLU A 134 -11.12 7.45 -17.46
C GLU A 134 -10.00 8.14 -16.69
N ILE A 135 -8.80 7.55 -16.72
CA ILE A 135 -7.62 8.11 -16.08
C ILE A 135 -6.77 8.78 -17.13
N ASP A 136 -6.51 10.07 -16.95
CA ASP A 136 -5.50 10.79 -17.72
C ASP A 136 -4.09 10.30 -17.31
N ASP A 137 -3.29 9.89 -18.30
CA ASP A 137 -1.91 9.45 -18.12
C ASP A 137 -1.06 10.50 -17.38
N ASP A 138 -1.34 11.79 -17.57
CA ASP A 138 -0.63 12.86 -16.86
C ASP A 138 -1.02 12.94 -15.37
N LEU A 139 -2.25 12.57 -15.02
CA LEU A 139 -2.70 12.46 -13.63
C LEU A 139 -1.98 11.29 -12.93
N ILE A 140 -1.85 10.14 -13.59
CA ILE A 140 -1.11 8.97 -13.08
C ILE A 140 0.36 9.34 -12.85
N LYS A 141 1.02 9.97 -13.83
CA LYS A 141 2.42 10.39 -13.72
C LYS A 141 2.61 11.38 -12.58
N ARG A 142 1.69 12.34 -12.42
CA ARG A 142 1.76 13.35 -11.37
C ARG A 142 1.62 12.75 -9.97
N PHE A 143 0.67 11.84 -9.75
CA PHE A 143 0.50 11.19 -8.43
C PHE A 143 1.51 10.07 -8.16
N GLY A 144 2.01 9.37 -9.18
CA GLY A 144 3.11 8.41 -9.04
C GLY A 144 4.42 9.07 -8.56
N VAL A 145 4.58 10.36 -8.85
CA VAL A 145 5.70 11.20 -8.39
C VAL A 145 5.45 11.75 -6.98
N ILE A 146 4.21 11.82 -6.47
CA ILE A 146 3.91 12.44 -5.16
C ILE A 146 4.31 11.56 -3.95
N LEU A 147 4.81 10.34 -4.14
CA LEU A 147 5.58 9.60 -3.12
C LEU A 147 7.03 10.11 -2.96
N GLN A 148 7.41 11.21 -3.60
CA GLN A 148 8.75 11.83 -3.55
C GLN A 148 8.97 12.84 -2.41
N VAL A 149 8.25 12.72 -1.29
CA VAL A 149 8.55 13.49 -0.06
C VAL A 149 8.66 12.55 1.12
#